data_AF-A0A496ZG70-F1
#
_entry.id   AF-A0A496ZG70-F1
#
_cell.length_a   1.000
_cell.length_b   1.000
_cell.length_c   1.000
_cell.angle_alpha   90.00
_cell.angle_beta   90.00
_cell.angle_gamma   90.00
#
_symmetry.space_group_name_H-M   'P 1'
#
loop_
_entity.id
_entity.type
_entity.pdbx_description
1 polymer ?
#
loop_
_entity_poly.entity_id
_entity_poly.type
_entity_poly.pdbx_seq_one_letter_code
_entity_poly.pdbx_strand_id
1 'polypeptide(L)'
;MTEYQHEQMEALELVAGHLSGLKAADIDALKGKLADYLCFRRDVDTFLSTHFSDICTETCYQSRISACCTREGIITFFADVAVNVIMSDEIAIQALFSVLRSPQEGSKCIYLGEKGCLWQVKPLVCEMFLCEKAEDAVLKINQDLQNEWHMLKKREKTFRWPDQIVLFDELEQLFLDAGHSSPLMYLHNSPGLLRVKKAVGRKQ
;
A
#
# COMPACT_ATOMS: atom_id res chain seq x y z
N MET A 1 -6.75 16.29 -14.34
CA MET A 1 -6.33 15.08 -13.59
C MET A 1 -6.36 13.91 -14.56
N THR A 2 -5.42 12.98 -14.44
CA THR A 2 -5.46 11.72 -15.20
C THR A 2 -6.58 10.81 -14.68
N GLU A 3 -7.00 9.81 -15.47
CA GLU A 3 -7.94 8.77 -15.04
C GLU A 3 -7.44 8.08 -13.76
N TYR A 4 -6.15 7.74 -13.73
CA TYR A 4 -5.50 7.20 -12.54
C TYR A 4 -5.63 8.15 -11.32
N GLN A 5 -5.34 9.45 -11.45
CA GLN A 5 -5.53 10.39 -10.34
C GLN A 5 -6.98 10.45 -9.86
N HIS A 6 -7.95 10.33 -10.77
CA HIS A 6 -9.37 10.32 -10.44
C HIS A 6 -9.74 9.10 -9.60
N GLU A 7 -9.34 7.91 -10.02
CA GLU A 7 -9.60 6.67 -9.25
C GLU A 7 -8.99 6.72 -7.85
N GLN A 8 -7.77 7.26 -7.72
CA GLN A 8 -7.10 7.41 -6.43
C GLN A 8 -7.78 8.47 -5.55
N MET A 9 -8.31 9.54 -6.15
CA MET A 9 -9.10 10.55 -5.45
C MET A 9 -10.40 9.97 -4.91
N GLU A 10 -11.19 9.32 -5.77
CA GLU A 10 -12.49 8.75 -5.39
C GLU A 10 -12.35 7.74 -4.24
N ALA A 11 -11.35 6.87 -4.29
CA ALA A 11 -11.09 5.93 -3.21
C ALA A 11 -10.73 6.65 -1.89
N LEU A 12 -9.92 7.70 -1.94
CA LEU A 12 -9.56 8.49 -0.76
C LEU A 12 -10.77 9.22 -0.18
N GLU A 13 -11.60 9.85 -1.01
CA GLU A 13 -12.84 10.54 -0.60
C GLU A 13 -13.82 9.57 0.06
N LEU A 14 -14.03 8.40 -0.54
CA LEU A 14 -14.91 7.35 -0.03
C LEU A 14 -14.43 6.85 1.32
N VAL A 15 -13.14 6.51 1.44
CA VAL A 15 -12.56 5.99 2.69
C VAL A 15 -12.62 7.04 3.79
N ALA A 16 -12.13 8.26 3.53
CA ALA A 16 -12.13 9.34 4.51
C ALA A 16 -13.55 9.72 4.95
N GLY A 17 -14.48 9.81 3.99
CA GLY A 17 -15.88 10.11 4.24
C GLY A 17 -16.54 9.07 5.14
N HIS A 18 -16.41 7.78 4.81
CA HIS A 18 -16.99 6.71 5.63
C HIS A 18 -16.40 6.68 7.04
N LEU A 19 -15.06 6.73 7.17
CA LEU A 19 -14.40 6.64 8.46
C LEU A 19 -14.68 7.85 9.36
N SER A 20 -14.87 9.05 8.79
CA SER A 20 -15.24 10.25 9.55
C SER A 20 -16.60 10.14 10.25
N GLY A 21 -17.49 9.27 9.76
CA GLY A 21 -18.80 9.00 10.35
C GLY A 21 -18.80 7.90 11.42
N LEU A 22 -17.69 7.19 11.62
CA LEU A 22 -17.59 6.10 12.59
C LEU A 22 -17.30 6.62 14.00
N LYS A 23 -17.68 5.83 15.01
CA LYS A 23 -17.32 6.14 16.40
C LYS A 23 -15.85 5.80 16.65
N ALA A 24 -15.24 6.49 17.61
CA ALA A 24 -13.85 6.21 18.01
C ALA A 24 -13.61 4.72 18.34
N ALA A 25 -14.56 4.07 19.02
CA ALA A 25 -14.47 2.65 19.35
C ALA A 25 -14.42 1.73 18.10
N ASP A 26 -15.12 2.09 17.03
CA ASP A 26 -15.10 1.34 15.78
C ASP A 26 -13.75 1.52 15.06
N ILE A 27 -13.21 2.76 15.06
CA ILE A 27 -11.87 3.04 14.55
C ILE A 27 -10.80 2.29 15.33
N ASP A 28 -10.90 2.24 16.66
CA ASP A 28 -9.97 1.49 17.50
C ASP A 28 -10.05 -0.02 17.25
N ALA A 29 -11.26 -0.55 17.04
CA ALA A 29 -11.44 -1.95 16.64
C ALA A 29 -10.79 -2.24 15.27
N LEU A 30 -10.89 -1.32 14.31
CA LEU A 30 -10.19 -1.45 13.02
C LEU A 30 -8.68 -1.44 13.20
N LYS A 31 -8.13 -0.52 14.00
CA LYS A 31 -6.70 -0.50 14.33
C LYS A 31 -6.24 -1.81 14.97
N GLY A 32 -7.09 -2.40 15.83
CA GLY A 32 -6.85 -3.73 16.40
C GLY A 32 -6.70 -4.82 15.34
N LYS A 33 -7.56 -4.85 14.32
CA LYS A 33 -7.44 -5.79 13.19
C LYS A 33 -6.18 -5.57 12.35
N LEU A 34 -5.67 -4.34 12.30
CA LEU A 34 -4.46 -3.99 11.56
C LEU A 34 -3.16 -4.33 12.32
N ALA A 35 -3.22 -4.72 13.60
CA ALA A 35 -2.03 -4.83 14.45
C ALA A 35 -0.95 -5.76 13.87
N ASP A 36 -1.33 -6.96 13.41
CA ASP A 36 -0.39 -7.93 12.84
C ASP A 36 0.22 -7.44 11.52
N TYR A 37 -0.59 -6.76 10.71
CA TYR A 37 -0.13 -6.14 9.47
C TYR A 37 0.87 -5.02 9.76
N LEU A 38 0.56 -4.11 10.70
CA LEU A 38 1.45 -3.03 11.09
C LEU A 38 2.74 -3.55 11.76
N CYS A 39 2.67 -4.67 12.47
CA CYS A 39 3.85 -5.37 12.97
C CYS A 39 4.74 -5.83 11.81
N PHE A 40 4.15 -6.53 10.83
CA PHE A 40 4.84 -6.90 9.60
C PHE A 40 5.44 -5.70 8.86
N ARG A 41 4.71 -4.58 8.74
CA ARG A 41 5.21 -3.36 8.09
C ARG A 41 6.44 -2.80 8.79
N ARG A 42 6.48 -2.82 10.13
CA ARG A 42 7.67 -2.41 10.90
C ARG A 42 8.85 -3.36 10.71
N ASP A 43 8.60 -4.67 10.61
CA ASP A 43 9.68 -5.64 10.33
C ASP A 43 10.31 -5.38 8.96
N VAL A 44 9.48 -5.12 7.94
CA VAL A 44 9.97 -4.77 6.59
C VAL A 44 10.75 -3.45 6.63
N ASP A 45 10.22 -2.41 7.25
CA ASP A 45 10.91 -1.11 7.36
C ASP A 45 12.25 -1.23 8.11
N THR A 46 12.29 -2.05 9.16
CA THR A 46 13.53 -2.35 9.90
C THR A 46 14.55 -3.08 9.03
N PHE A 47 14.12 -4.10 8.28
CA PHE A 47 14.99 -4.82 7.35
C PHE A 47 15.55 -3.89 6.25
N LEU A 48 14.70 -3.06 5.65
CA LEU A 48 15.09 -2.13 4.59
C LEU A 48 16.02 -1.04 5.12
N SER A 49 15.71 -0.42 6.26
CA SER A 49 16.56 0.60 6.86
C SER A 49 17.91 0.06 7.33
N THR A 50 17.97 -1.19 7.79
CA THR A 50 19.22 -1.80 8.27
C THR A 50 20.15 -2.21 7.13
N HIS A 51 19.61 -2.72 6.02
CA HIS A 51 20.43 -3.34 4.98
C HIS A 51 20.49 -2.57 3.66
N PHE A 52 19.56 -1.63 3.43
CA PHE A 52 19.41 -0.94 2.15
C PHE A 52 19.48 0.60 2.26
N SER A 53 19.63 1.17 3.46
CA SER A 53 19.69 2.63 3.67
C SER A 53 20.70 3.28 2.74
N ASP A 54 21.92 2.76 2.66
CA ASP A 54 23.01 3.43 1.95
C ASP A 54 22.76 3.44 0.44
N ILE A 55 22.26 2.33 -0.10
CA ILE A 55 21.99 2.15 -1.54
C ILE A 55 20.77 2.97 -1.96
N CYS A 56 19.70 2.91 -1.17
CA CYS A 56 18.45 3.60 -1.46
C CYS A 56 18.54 5.11 -1.20
N THR A 57 19.31 5.56 -0.21
CA THR A 57 19.46 6.99 0.10
C THR A 57 20.29 7.72 -0.97
N GLU A 58 21.41 7.13 -1.40
CA GLU A 58 22.29 7.73 -2.40
C GLU A 58 21.66 7.75 -3.80
N THR A 59 20.99 6.66 -4.21
CA THR A 59 20.46 6.54 -5.57
C THR A 59 19.03 7.06 -5.73
N CYS A 60 18.15 6.90 -4.72
CA CYS A 60 16.70 7.13 -4.88
C CYS A 60 16.18 8.42 -4.21
N TYR A 61 16.71 8.81 -3.05
CA TYR A 61 16.23 10.00 -2.33
C TYR A 61 16.93 11.29 -2.75
N GLN A 62 18.24 11.26 -3.02
CA GLN A 62 19.00 12.44 -3.45
C GLN A 62 18.69 12.85 -4.91
N SER A 63 18.41 11.88 -5.78
CA SER A 63 18.14 12.12 -7.21
C SER A 63 16.69 12.53 -7.50
N ARG A 64 15.77 12.42 -6.53
CA ARG A 64 14.30 12.49 -6.72
C ARG A 64 13.75 11.53 -7.78
N ILE A 65 14.56 10.54 -8.19
CA ILE A 65 14.21 9.48 -9.13
C ILE A 65 14.28 8.19 -8.33
N SER A 66 13.36 8.01 -7.39
CA SER A 66 13.30 6.71 -6.74
C SER A 66 12.81 5.68 -7.76
N ALA A 67 13.57 4.61 -7.96
CA ALA A 67 13.18 3.54 -8.90
C ALA A 67 11.83 2.90 -8.51
N CYS A 68 11.41 3.04 -7.25
CA CYS A 68 10.08 2.67 -6.79
C CYS A 68 8.98 3.66 -7.25
N CYS A 69 9.27 4.96 -7.41
CA CYS A 69 8.32 5.97 -7.89
C CYS A 69 8.36 6.21 -9.41
N THR A 70 9.26 5.56 -10.16
CA THR A 70 9.34 5.71 -11.63
C THR A 70 8.31 4.89 -12.41
N ARG A 71 7.51 4.07 -11.73
CA ARG A 71 6.39 3.35 -12.34
C ARG A 71 5.13 4.20 -12.29
N GLU A 72 4.71 4.70 -13.46
CA GLU A 72 3.28 4.73 -13.73
C GLU A 72 2.78 3.28 -13.61
N GLY A 73 1.81 3.01 -12.72
CA GLY A 73 1.28 1.66 -12.52
C GLY A 73 1.73 0.93 -11.25
N ILE A 74 2.07 1.65 -10.18
CA ILE A 74 1.91 1.05 -8.85
C ILE A 74 0.40 0.83 -8.65
N ILE A 75 -0.02 -0.42 -8.60
CA ILE A 75 -1.41 -0.75 -8.26
C ILE A 75 -1.59 -0.45 -6.78
N THR A 76 -2.24 0.67 -6.46
CA THR A 76 -2.74 0.95 -5.12
C THR A 76 -4.05 0.18 -4.93
N PHE A 77 -4.10 -0.71 -3.94
CA PHE A 77 -5.33 -1.41 -3.61
C PHE A 77 -6.20 -0.50 -2.74
N PHE A 78 -7.52 -0.66 -2.80
CA PHE A 78 -8.44 0.05 -1.92
C PHE A 78 -8.07 -0.15 -0.44
N ALA A 79 -7.67 -1.37 -0.07
CA ALA A 79 -7.20 -1.68 1.27
C ALA A 79 -5.93 -0.90 1.68
N ASP A 80 -5.04 -0.56 0.76
CA ASP A 80 -3.89 0.32 1.07
C ASP A 80 -4.40 1.70 1.52
N VAL A 81 -5.33 2.28 0.75
CA VAL A 81 -5.97 3.58 1.08
C VAL A 81 -6.64 3.51 2.45
N ALA A 82 -7.44 2.47 2.69
CA ALA A 82 -8.13 2.25 3.96
C ALA A 82 -7.16 2.22 5.15
N VAL A 83 -6.09 1.41 5.07
CA VAL A 83 -5.07 1.36 6.13
C VAL A 83 -4.44 2.73 6.35
N ASN A 84 -4.06 3.43 5.28
CA ASN A 84 -3.42 4.72 5.42
C ASN A 84 -4.31 5.76 6.09
N VAL A 85 -5.59 5.85 5.71
CA VAL A 85 -6.53 6.79 6.33
C VAL A 85 -6.77 6.44 7.80
N ILE A 86 -6.93 5.17 8.15
CA ILE A 86 -7.08 4.73 9.56
C ILE A 86 -5.88 5.14 10.43
N MET A 87 -4.69 5.19 9.83
CA MET A 87 -3.44 5.47 10.52
C MET A 87 -2.96 6.92 10.40
N SER A 88 -3.65 7.76 9.63
CA SER A 88 -3.27 9.16 9.37
C SER A 88 -4.09 10.11 10.22
N ASP A 89 -3.51 11.27 10.54
CA ASP A 89 -4.28 12.40 11.03
C ASP A 89 -4.92 13.19 9.87
N GLU A 90 -5.78 14.15 10.22
CA GLU A 90 -6.49 14.97 9.24
C GLU A 90 -5.52 15.78 8.36
N ILE A 91 -4.41 16.25 8.91
CA ILE A 91 -3.42 17.05 8.17
C ILE A 91 -2.77 16.21 7.06
N ALA A 92 -2.37 14.98 7.36
CA ALA A 92 -1.79 14.05 6.41
C ALA A 92 -2.81 13.67 5.31
N ILE A 93 -4.08 13.46 5.66
CA ILE A 93 -5.14 13.18 4.69
C ILE A 93 -5.37 14.39 3.76
N GLN A 94 -5.41 15.61 4.31
CA GLN A 94 -5.58 16.82 3.49
C GLN A 94 -4.38 17.06 2.55
N ALA A 95 -3.17 16.71 2.97
CA ALA A 95 -2.00 16.75 2.09
C ALA A 95 -2.15 15.81 0.88
N LEU A 96 -2.69 14.60 1.09
CA LEU A 96 -3.00 13.67 -0.01
C LEU A 96 -4.08 14.22 -0.95
N PHE A 97 -5.16 14.83 -0.42
CA PHE A 97 -6.15 15.50 -1.26
C PHE A 97 -5.53 16.62 -2.12
N SER A 98 -4.66 17.43 -1.52
CA SER A 98 -4.01 18.54 -2.20
C SER A 98 -3.13 18.08 -3.38
N VAL A 99 -2.32 17.03 -3.18
CA VAL A 99 -1.44 16.52 -4.24
C VAL A 99 -2.23 15.84 -5.36
N LEU A 100 -3.31 15.13 -5.03
CA LEU A 100 -4.14 14.44 -6.02
C LEU A 100 -4.98 15.40 -6.88
N ARG A 101 -5.37 16.56 -6.33
CA ARG A 101 -6.08 17.63 -7.09
C ARG A 101 -5.16 18.39 -8.03
N SER A 102 -3.86 18.45 -7.72
CA SER A 102 -2.90 19.22 -8.48
C SER A 102 -2.54 18.52 -9.80
N PRO A 103 -2.36 19.25 -10.91
CA PRO A 103 -1.77 18.70 -12.12
C PRO A 103 -0.39 18.10 -11.81
N GLN A 104 -0.10 16.90 -12.32
CA GLN A 104 1.22 16.29 -12.19
C GLN A 104 2.23 17.07 -13.04
N GLU A 105 3.11 17.85 -12.40
CA GLU A 105 4.25 18.48 -13.06
C GLU A 105 5.55 17.75 -12.69
N GLY A 106 6.12 17.01 -13.64
CA GLY A 106 7.50 16.50 -13.57
C GLY A 106 7.77 15.31 -12.63
N SER A 107 6.90 14.99 -11.68
CA SER A 107 7.03 13.80 -10.81
C SER A 107 6.26 12.60 -11.36
N LYS A 108 6.83 11.38 -11.26
CA LYS A 108 6.18 10.16 -11.74
C LYS A 108 5.22 9.50 -10.72
N CYS A 109 5.33 9.84 -9.45
CA CYS A 109 4.45 9.35 -8.39
C CYS A 109 3.48 10.43 -7.95
N ILE A 110 2.19 10.14 -7.99
CA ILE A 110 1.14 11.11 -7.70
C ILE A 110 0.98 11.49 -6.23
N TYR A 111 1.75 10.85 -5.35
CA TYR A 111 1.71 11.04 -3.89
C TYR A 111 2.98 11.67 -3.34
N LEU A 112 3.88 12.13 -4.20
CA LEU A 112 5.14 12.73 -3.79
C LEU A 112 4.94 14.22 -3.50
N GLY A 113 5.23 14.64 -2.27
CA GLY A 113 5.32 16.05 -1.87
C GLY A 113 6.78 16.52 -1.79
N GLU A 114 6.98 17.77 -1.38
CA GLU A 114 8.33 18.38 -1.28
C GLU A 114 9.29 17.63 -0.35
N LYS A 115 8.74 17.02 0.72
CA LYS A 115 9.50 16.29 1.74
C LYS A 115 9.53 14.78 1.51
N GLY A 116 8.98 14.29 0.41
CA GLY A 116 8.90 12.86 0.09
C GLY A 116 7.46 12.33 0.01
N CYS A 117 7.31 11.02 0.20
CA CYS A 117 6.02 10.34 0.10
C CYS A 117 5.04 10.87 1.15
N LEU A 118 3.80 11.19 0.75
CA LEU A 118 2.76 11.70 1.64
C LEU A 118 1.93 10.59 2.33
N TRP A 119 2.21 9.32 2.02
CA TRP A 119 1.58 8.20 2.72
C TRP A 119 2.20 8.00 4.10
N GLN A 120 1.36 7.96 5.13
CA GLN A 120 1.75 7.57 6.48
C GLN A 120 2.08 6.08 6.54
N VAL A 121 1.32 5.26 5.81
CA VAL A 121 1.59 3.83 5.58
C VAL A 121 1.61 3.60 4.08
N LYS A 122 2.79 3.47 3.48
CA LYS A 122 2.95 3.35 2.02
C LYS A 122 2.11 2.17 1.46
N PRO A 123 1.66 2.21 0.21
CA PRO A 123 1.07 1.03 -0.43
C PRO A 123 2.02 -0.17 -0.30
N LEU A 124 1.45 -1.36 -0.06
CA LEU A 124 2.26 -2.55 0.24
C LEU A 124 3.25 -2.89 -0.88
N VAL A 125 2.85 -2.70 -2.12
CA VAL A 125 3.71 -2.85 -3.30
C VAL A 125 4.89 -1.88 -3.30
N CYS A 126 4.76 -0.68 -2.74
CA CYS A 126 5.86 0.27 -2.61
C CYS A 126 6.86 -0.17 -1.54
N GLU A 127 6.36 -0.66 -0.40
CA GLU A 127 7.21 -1.11 0.71
C GLU A 127 7.96 -2.40 0.36
N MET A 128 7.33 -3.31 -0.37
CA MET A 128 7.91 -4.60 -0.74
C MET A 128 8.74 -4.55 -2.02
N PHE A 129 9.06 -3.35 -2.52
CA PHE A 129 9.82 -3.17 -3.75
C PHE A 129 11.32 -2.99 -3.47
N LEU A 130 12.12 -3.82 -4.12
CA LEU A 130 13.56 -3.62 -4.29
C LEU A 130 13.88 -3.56 -5.78
N CYS A 131 14.72 -2.61 -6.19
CA CYS A 131 15.20 -2.58 -7.57
C CYS A 131 16.29 -3.63 -7.79
N GLU A 132 16.51 -4.04 -9.03
CA GLU A 132 17.54 -5.03 -9.38
C GLU A 132 18.92 -4.66 -8.83
N LYS A 133 19.34 -3.39 -8.94
CA LYS A 133 20.61 -2.91 -8.37
C LYS A 133 20.71 -3.17 -6.87
N ALA A 134 19.63 -2.95 -6.12
CA ALA A 134 19.59 -3.18 -4.68
C ALA A 134 19.59 -4.67 -4.34
N GLU A 135 18.80 -5.48 -5.06
CA GLU A 135 18.80 -6.94 -4.89
C GLU A 135 20.19 -7.53 -5.16
N ASP A 136 20.88 -7.05 -6.21
CA ASP A 136 22.19 -7.53 -6.61
C ASP A 136 23.28 -7.17 -5.61
N ALA A 137 23.24 -5.95 -5.09
CA ALA A 137 24.24 -5.44 -4.16
C ALA A 137 24.11 -6.02 -2.74
N VAL A 138 22.92 -6.49 -2.33
CA VAL A 138 22.68 -6.94 -0.95
C VAL A 138 22.26 -8.41 -0.90
N LEU A 139 21.21 -8.79 -1.64
CA LEU A 139 20.60 -10.12 -1.51
C LEU A 139 21.39 -11.19 -2.26
N LYS A 140 21.86 -10.91 -3.49
CA LYS A 140 22.58 -11.92 -4.29
C LYS A 140 23.93 -12.32 -3.69
N ILE A 141 24.52 -11.47 -2.85
CA ILE A 141 25.82 -11.72 -2.21
C ILE A 141 25.69 -12.23 -0.77
N ASN A 142 24.48 -12.22 -0.18
CA ASN A 142 24.24 -12.67 1.19
C ASN A 142 22.98 -13.55 1.28
N GLN A 143 23.20 -14.86 1.41
CA GLN A 143 22.14 -15.87 1.44
C GLN A 143 21.20 -15.73 2.63
N ASP A 144 21.69 -15.29 3.79
CA ASP A 144 20.87 -15.14 5.00
C ASP A 144 19.88 -13.99 4.83
N LEU A 145 20.33 -12.86 4.30
CA LEU A 145 19.44 -11.73 3.97
C LEU A 145 18.45 -12.08 2.85
N GLN A 146 18.86 -12.90 1.89
CA GLN A 146 17.95 -13.41 0.86
C GLN A 146 16.84 -14.29 1.48
N ASN A 147 17.19 -15.16 2.43
CA ASN A 147 16.24 -16.00 3.13
C ASN A 147 15.27 -15.16 3.98
N GLU A 148 15.78 -14.16 4.71
CA GLU A 148 14.96 -13.23 5.50
C GLU A 148 13.98 -12.45 4.62
N TRP A 149 14.45 -11.88 3.50
CA TRP A 149 13.60 -11.21 2.52
C TRP A 149 12.52 -12.14 1.95
N HIS A 150 12.88 -13.40 1.69
CA HIS A 150 11.92 -14.39 1.22
C HIS A 150 10.84 -14.70 2.27
N MET A 151 11.20 -14.73 3.56
CA MET A 151 10.25 -14.88 4.66
C MET A 151 9.31 -13.68 4.77
N LEU A 152 9.81 -12.46 4.60
CA LEU A 152 8.98 -11.25 4.52
C LEU A 152 8.02 -11.31 3.32
N LYS A 153 8.48 -11.72 2.13
CA LYS A 153 7.62 -11.92 0.94
C LYS A 153 6.56 -13.01 1.13
N LYS A 154 6.85 -14.06 1.93
CA LYS A 154 5.83 -15.05 2.30
C LYS A 154 4.77 -14.45 3.23
N ARG A 155 5.18 -13.68 4.23
CA ARG A 155 4.27 -12.99 5.15
C ARG A 155 3.41 -11.97 4.42
N GLU A 156 3.96 -11.21 3.48
CA GLU A 156 3.20 -10.28 2.63
C GLU A 156 1.95 -10.94 2.02
N LYS A 157 2.09 -12.16 1.50
CA LYS A 157 1.00 -12.88 0.85
C LYS A 157 -0.18 -13.13 1.78
N THR A 158 0.02 -13.32 3.08
CA THR A 158 -1.07 -13.56 4.03
C THR A 158 -1.97 -12.34 4.22
N PHE A 159 -1.53 -11.15 3.78
CA PHE A 159 -2.31 -9.91 3.85
C PHE A 159 -3.00 -9.53 2.54
N ARG A 160 -2.51 -9.98 1.38
CA ARG A 160 -2.98 -9.52 0.06
C ARG A 160 -3.29 -10.61 -0.97
N TRP A 161 -2.81 -11.84 -0.79
CA TRP A 161 -2.92 -12.88 -1.82
C TRP A 161 -4.15 -13.77 -1.56
N PRO A 162 -5.13 -13.82 -2.48
CA PRO A 162 -6.45 -14.35 -2.16
C PRO A 162 -6.60 -15.86 -2.40
N ASP A 163 -5.57 -16.64 -2.10
CA ASP A 163 -5.69 -18.10 -1.95
C ASP A 163 -6.28 -18.50 -0.58
N GLN A 164 -6.47 -17.51 0.30
CA GLN A 164 -7.15 -17.59 1.60
C GLN A 164 -7.86 -16.27 1.90
N ILE A 165 -8.61 -16.18 3.01
CA ILE A 165 -9.15 -14.88 3.48
C ILE A 165 -7.99 -14.07 4.00
N VAL A 166 -7.77 -12.92 3.38
CA VAL A 166 -6.67 -12.02 3.74
C VAL A 166 -7.21 -10.69 4.23
N LEU A 167 -6.38 -9.94 4.95
CA LEU A 167 -6.77 -8.62 5.48
C LEU A 167 -7.33 -7.68 4.39
N PHE A 168 -6.75 -7.70 3.19
CA PHE A 168 -7.24 -6.87 2.09
C PHE A 168 -8.64 -7.27 1.62
N ASP A 169 -9.02 -8.56 1.72
CA ASP A 169 -10.41 -8.99 1.48
C ASP A 169 -11.33 -8.36 2.53
N GLU A 170 -10.99 -8.51 3.80
CA GLU A 170 -11.84 -8.07 4.90
C GLU A 170 -12.04 -6.56 4.94
N LEU A 171 -10.99 -5.80 4.60
CA LEU A 171 -11.07 -4.35 4.50
C LEU A 171 -11.96 -3.92 3.34
N GLU A 172 -11.84 -4.52 2.16
CA GLU A 172 -12.74 -4.20 1.05
C GLU A 172 -14.20 -4.60 1.38
N GLN A 173 -14.40 -5.77 1.98
CA GLN A 173 -15.72 -6.28 2.37
C GLN A 173 -16.43 -5.32 3.34
N LEU A 174 -15.71 -4.74 4.30
CA LEU A 174 -16.27 -3.78 5.25
C LEU A 174 -16.94 -2.59 4.54
N PHE A 175 -16.31 -2.07 3.50
CA PHE A 175 -16.85 -0.94 2.76
C PHE A 175 -17.97 -1.37 1.81
N LEU A 176 -17.87 -2.55 1.20
CA LEU A 176 -18.96 -3.15 0.41
C LEU A 176 -20.23 -3.35 1.26
N ASP A 177 -20.09 -3.86 2.49
CA ASP A 177 -21.21 -4.05 3.43
C ASP A 177 -21.86 -2.72 3.83
N ALA A 178 -21.09 -1.62 3.81
CA ALA A 178 -21.58 -0.26 4.02
C ALA A 178 -22.18 0.38 2.75
N GLY A 179 -22.26 -0.35 1.64
CA GLY A 179 -22.85 0.10 0.37
C GLY A 179 -21.89 0.89 -0.53
N HIS A 180 -20.59 0.90 -0.22
CA HIS A 180 -19.58 1.59 -1.01
C HIS A 180 -18.98 0.67 -2.08
N SER A 181 -18.50 1.26 -3.17
CA SER A 181 -17.79 0.53 -4.22
C SER A 181 -16.70 1.40 -4.83
N SER A 182 -15.56 0.80 -5.17
CA SER A 182 -14.44 1.48 -5.81
C SER A 182 -13.78 0.59 -6.86
N PRO A 183 -13.29 1.14 -7.99
CA PRO A 183 -12.52 0.39 -8.97
C PRO A 183 -11.23 -0.20 -8.38
N LEU A 184 -10.72 0.35 -7.26
CA LEU A 184 -9.52 -0.14 -6.57
C LEU A 184 -9.78 -1.36 -5.67
N MET A 185 -11.04 -1.79 -5.52
CA MET A 185 -11.41 -3.00 -4.76
C MET A 185 -11.08 -4.27 -5.56
N TYR A 186 -9.81 -4.45 -5.90
CA TYR A 186 -9.37 -5.50 -6.81
C TYR A 186 -9.64 -6.90 -6.26
N LEU A 187 -9.67 -7.10 -4.94
CA LEU A 187 -9.96 -8.41 -4.37
C LEU A 187 -11.40 -8.84 -4.70
N HIS A 188 -12.32 -7.89 -4.88
CA HIS A 188 -13.72 -8.17 -5.23
C HIS A 188 -14.05 -7.95 -6.71
N ASN A 189 -13.27 -7.13 -7.42
CA ASN A 189 -13.58 -6.73 -8.80
C ASN A 189 -12.65 -7.35 -9.85
N SER A 190 -11.41 -7.72 -9.52
CA SER A 190 -10.43 -8.20 -10.51
C SER A 190 -10.75 -9.62 -10.98
N PRO A 191 -11.02 -9.84 -12.29
CA PRO A 191 -11.28 -11.19 -12.82
C PRO A 191 -10.11 -12.17 -12.61
N GLY A 192 -8.88 -11.65 -12.52
CA GLY A 192 -7.70 -12.46 -12.19
C GLY A 192 -7.74 -12.97 -10.76
N LEU A 193 -7.93 -12.07 -9.79
CA LEU A 193 -7.96 -12.43 -8.36
C LEU A 193 -9.19 -13.26 -8.00
N LEU A 194 -10.35 -12.98 -8.63
CA LEU A 194 -11.55 -13.80 -8.48
C LEU A 194 -11.36 -15.24 -8.99
N ARG A 195 -10.56 -15.45 -10.05
CA ARG A 195 -10.22 -16.80 -10.51
C ARG A 195 -9.35 -17.56 -9.50
N VAL A 196 -8.40 -16.87 -8.85
CA VAL A 196 -7.60 -17.47 -7.76
C VAL A 196 -8.50 -17.91 -6.61
N LYS A 197 -9.41 -17.04 -6.15
CA LYS A 197 -10.40 -17.37 -5.10
C LYS A 197 -11.25 -18.59 -5.45
N LYS A 198 -11.72 -18.67 -6.71
CA LYS A 198 -12.53 -19.81 -7.19
C LYS A 198 -11.72 -21.11 -7.23
N ALA A 199 -10.45 -21.06 -7.62
CA ALA A 199 -9.58 -22.25 -7.70
C ALA A 199 -9.34 -22.91 -6.33
N VAL A 200 -9.38 -22.13 -5.25
CA VAL A 200 -9.29 -22.64 -3.87
C VAL A 200 -10.66 -22.94 -3.25
N GLY A 201 -11.74 -22.90 -4.04
CA GLY A 201 -13.09 -23.29 -3.61
C GLY A 201 -13.89 -22.22 -2.86
N ARG A 202 -13.51 -20.93 -2.90
CA ARG A 202 -14.32 -19.86 -2.28
C ARG A 202 -15.54 -19.51 -3.14
N LYS A 203 -16.73 -19.58 -2.54
CA LYS A 203 -17.94 -18.93 -3.06
C LYS A 203 -17.88 -17.44 -2.71
N GLN A 204 -18.27 -16.60 -3.68
CA GLN A 204 -18.44 -15.15 -3.51
C GLN A 204 -19.54 -14.86 -2.50
#